data_AF-A0A415E6P5-F1
#
_entry.id   AF-A0A415E6P5-F1
#
_cell.length_a   1.000
_cell.length_b   1.000
_cell.length_c   1.000
_cell.angle_alpha   90.00
_cell.angle_beta   90.00
_cell.angle_gamma   90.00
#
_symmetry.space_group_name_H-M   'P 1'
#
loop_
_entity.id
_entity.type
_entity.pdbx_description
1 polymer ?
#
loop_
_entity_poly.entity_id
_entity_poly.type
_entity_poly.pdbx_seq_one_letter_code
_entity_poly.pdbx_strand_id
1 'polypeptide(L)'
;MNNEVVQKILKQCREEGILTEFLDKHGEEAVNMLFLEMTEEEARELSKEDGFSEGFDEGIQEGMKEGVRLTAQKMKQKGIDLAVIAECTGLSEQEIETL
;
A
#
# COMPACT_ATOMS: atom_id res chain seq x y z
N MET A 1 -24.10 -13.77 -9.70
CA MET A 1 -25.51 -13.57 -10.15
C MET A 1 -25.45 -13.22 -11.64
N ASN A 2 -26.25 -13.81 -12.54
CA ASN A 2 -26.08 -13.54 -13.99
C ASN A 2 -26.42 -12.09 -14.35
N ASN A 3 -25.60 -11.43 -15.17
CA ASN A 3 -25.76 -10.05 -15.64
C ASN A 3 -27.20 -9.78 -16.15
N GLU A 4 -27.78 -10.75 -16.86
CA GLU A 4 -29.15 -10.70 -17.38
C GLU A 4 -30.25 -10.54 -16.32
N VAL A 5 -30.05 -11.07 -15.10
CA VAL A 5 -31.06 -10.99 -14.03
C VAL A 5 -31.12 -9.57 -13.47
N VAL A 6 -29.97 -8.95 -13.23
CA VAL A 6 -29.90 -7.56 -12.72
C VAL A 6 -30.36 -6.59 -13.79
N GLN A 7 -30.04 -6.80 -15.06
CA GLN A 7 -30.58 -5.97 -16.14
C GLN A 7 -32.11 -6.02 -16.19
N LYS A 8 -32.72 -7.20 -15.97
CA LYS A 8 -34.18 -7.33 -15.87
C LYS A 8 -34.75 -6.56 -14.68
N ILE A 9 -34.11 -6.66 -13.51
CA ILE A 9 -34.54 -5.94 -12.30
C ILE A 9 -34.46 -4.43 -12.51
N LEU A 10 -33.36 -3.92 -13.05
CA LEU A 10 -33.17 -2.48 -13.29
C LEU A 10 -34.13 -1.94 -14.35
N LYS A 11 -34.44 -2.75 -15.38
CA LYS A 11 -35.47 -2.43 -16.36
C LYS A 11 -36.84 -2.31 -15.71
N GLN A 12 -37.19 -3.25 -14.83
CA GLN A 12 -38.45 -3.20 -14.08
C GLN A 12 -38.50 -1.97 -13.17
N CYS A 13 -37.41 -1.61 -12.49
CA CYS A 13 -37.35 -0.39 -11.68
C CYS A 13 -37.64 0.87 -12.52
N ARG A 14 -37.10 0.96 -13.74
CA ARG A 14 -37.41 2.09 -14.65
C ARG A 14 -38.89 2.11 -15.05
N GLU A 15 -39.46 0.95 -15.38
CA GLU A 15 -40.87 0.82 -15.77
C GLU A 15 -41.83 1.18 -14.62
N GLU A 16 -41.46 0.87 -13.39
CA GLU A 16 -42.24 1.17 -12.17
C GLU A 16 -42.02 2.59 -11.64
N GLY A 17 -41.18 3.41 -12.29
CA GLY A 17 -40.87 4.77 -11.85
C GLY A 17 -39.95 4.84 -10.62
N ILE A 18 -39.27 3.75 -10.28
CA ILE A 18 -38.38 3.63 -9.14
C ILE A 18 -36.97 4.00 -9.58
N LEU A 19 -36.40 5.05 -8.97
CA LEU A 19 -35.03 5.52 -9.21
C LEU A 19 -34.76 5.92 -10.68
N THR A 20 -35.78 6.27 -11.46
CA THR A 20 -35.68 6.50 -12.92
C THR A 20 -34.62 7.54 -13.29
N GLU A 21 -34.60 8.70 -12.64
CA GLU A 21 -33.61 9.75 -12.93
C GLU A 21 -32.17 9.30 -12.63
N PHE A 22 -31.99 8.52 -11.56
CA PHE A 22 -30.69 7.95 -11.19
C PHE A 22 -30.25 6.87 -12.18
N LEU A 23 -31.14 5.96 -12.56
CA LEU A 23 -30.85 4.88 -13.50
C LEU A 23 -30.63 5.40 -14.93
N ASP A 24 -31.30 6.48 -15.32
CA ASP A 24 -31.09 7.08 -16.63
C ASP A 24 -29.75 7.81 -16.71
N LYS A 25 -29.30 8.44 -15.62
CA LYS A 25 -28.04 9.18 -15.58
C LYS A 25 -26.82 8.32 -15.24
N HIS A 26 -26.99 7.31 -14.38
CA HIS A 26 -25.91 6.52 -13.80
C HIS A 26 -26.11 5.00 -13.93
N GLY A 27 -27.15 4.53 -14.63
CA GLY A 27 -27.51 3.11 -14.63
C GLY A 27 -26.43 2.18 -15.16
N GLU A 28 -25.67 2.59 -16.18
CA GLU A 28 -24.56 1.77 -16.72
C GLU A 28 -23.40 1.67 -15.73
N GLU A 29 -23.04 2.78 -15.09
CA GLU A 29 -22.02 2.82 -14.04
C GLU A 29 -22.46 2.05 -12.80
N ALA A 30 -23.73 2.17 -12.41
CA ALA A 30 -24.32 1.41 -11.31
C ALA A 30 -24.36 -0.10 -11.59
N VAL A 31 -24.67 -0.51 -12.83
CA VAL A 31 -24.58 -1.92 -13.27
C VAL A 31 -23.14 -2.39 -13.19
N ASN A 32 -22.20 -1.66 -13.79
CA ASN A 32 -20.79 -2.03 -13.77
C ASN A 32 -20.26 -2.10 -12.33
N MET A 33 -20.59 -1.14 -11.47
CA MET A 33 -20.21 -1.14 -10.06
C MET A 33 -20.85 -2.29 -9.28
N LEU A 34 -22.12 -2.63 -9.54
CA LEU A 34 -22.77 -3.79 -8.92
C LEU A 34 -22.12 -5.12 -9.32
N PHE A 35 -21.46 -5.17 -10.48
CA PHE A 35 -20.82 -6.36 -11.03
C PHE A 35 -19.30 -6.35 -11.00
N LEU A 36 -18.68 -5.31 -10.43
CA LEU A 36 -17.28 -5.34 -10.01
C LEU A 36 -17.18 -6.22 -8.76
N GLU A 37 -17.29 -7.53 -8.97
CA GLU A 37 -16.96 -8.53 -7.96
C GLU A 37 -15.46 -8.80 -8.05
N MET A 38 -14.69 -8.35 -7.06
CA MET A 38 -13.32 -8.80 -6.90
C MET A 38 -13.35 -10.29 -6.57
N THR A 39 -12.72 -11.10 -7.40
CA THR A 39 -12.62 -12.55 -7.18
C THR A 39 -11.73 -12.85 -5.99
N GLU A 40 -11.87 -14.04 -5.39
CA GLU A 40 -10.97 -14.47 -4.31
C GLU A 40 -9.51 -14.55 -4.78
N GLU A 41 -9.29 -14.86 -6.06
CA GLU A 41 -7.97 -14.90 -6.67
C GLU A 41 -7.38 -13.49 -6.79
N GLU A 42 -8.11 -12.53 -7.37
CA GLU A 42 -7.68 -11.12 -7.46
C GLU A 42 -7.45 -10.51 -6.07
N ALA A 43 -8.32 -10.79 -5.10
CA ALA A 43 -8.16 -10.33 -3.73
C ALA A 43 -6.87 -10.88 -3.09
N ARG A 44 -6.56 -12.16 -3.35
CA ARG A 44 -5.35 -12.82 -2.86
C ARG A 44 -4.10 -12.27 -3.54
N GLU A 45 -4.17 -11.93 -4.82
CA GLU A 45 -3.07 -11.32 -5.57
C GLU A 45 -2.79 -9.90 -5.06
N LEU A 46 -3.81 -9.05 -4.97
CA LEU A 46 -3.70 -7.70 -4.38
C LEU A 46 -3.11 -7.76 -2.96
N SER A 47 -3.63 -8.65 -2.11
CA SER A 47 -3.11 -8.81 -0.74
C SER A 47 -1.65 -9.27 -0.70
N LYS A 48 -1.18 -10.06 -1.67
CA LYS A 48 0.24 -10.46 -1.75
C LYS A 48 1.10 -9.31 -2.23
N GLU A 49 0.65 -8.55 -3.21
CA GLU A 49 1.37 -7.39 -3.75
C GLU A 49 1.51 -6.31 -2.69
N ASP A 50 0.43 -5.95 -2.00
CA ASP A 50 0.43 -4.97 -0.93
C ASP A 50 1.35 -5.40 0.21
N GLY A 51 1.20 -6.62 0.70
CA GLY A 51 2.03 -7.14 1.79
C GLY A 51 3.51 -7.28 1.41
N PHE A 52 3.81 -7.58 0.14
CA PHE A 52 5.18 -7.60 -0.35
C PHE A 52 5.76 -6.19 -0.43
N SER A 53 5.01 -5.22 -0.96
CA SER A 53 5.48 -3.84 -1.09
C SER A 53 5.77 -3.23 0.28
N GLU A 54 4.84 -3.37 1.23
CA GLU A 54 5.02 -2.87 2.59
C GLU A 54 6.22 -3.53 3.27
N GLY A 55 6.31 -4.87 3.23
CA GLY A 55 7.41 -5.60 3.84
C GLY A 55 8.78 -5.33 3.17
N PHE A 56 8.80 -5.11 1.86
CA PHE A 56 10.02 -4.78 1.13
C PHE A 56 10.53 -3.39 1.52
N ASP A 57 9.64 -2.38 1.53
CA ASP A 57 10.01 -1.01 1.87
C ASP A 57 10.46 -0.91 3.33
N GLU A 58 9.74 -1.55 4.27
CA GLU A 58 10.16 -1.64 5.68
C GLU A 58 11.52 -2.32 5.82
N GLY A 59 11.71 -3.47 5.15
CA GLY A 59 12.96 -4.23 5.20
C GLY A 59 14.16 -3.45 4.66
N ILE A 60 13.98 -2.68 3.58
CA ILE A 60 15.03 -1.81 3.03
C ILE A 60 15.36 -0.68 4.03
N GLN A 61 14.35 -0.03 4.61
CA GLN A 61 14.57 1.05 5.57
C GLN A 61 15.27 0.57 6.84
N GLU A 62 14.83 -0.56 7.40
CA GLU A 62 15.48 -1.17 8.57
C GLU A 62 16.91 -1.61 8.25
N GLY A 63 17.12 -2.28 7.11
CA GLY A 63 18.43 -2.73 6.66
C GLY A 63 19.41 -1.57 6.46
N MET A 64 18.96 -0.45 5.89
CA MET A 64 19.78 0.75 5.75
C MET A 64 20.16 1.34 7.12
N LYS A 65 19.19 1.49 8.04
CA LYS A 65 19.46 2.01 9.39
C LYS A 65 20.46 1.14 10.15
N GLU A 66 20.26 -0.18 10.13
CA GLU A 66 21.15 -1.12 10.80
C GLU A 66 22.54 -1.12 10.17
N GLY A 67 22.63 -1.07 8.84
CA GLY A 67 23.89 -0.98 8.11
C GLY A 67 24.69 0.29 8.48
N VAL A 68 24.01 1.43 8.60
CA VAL A 68 24.62 2.69 9.04
C VAL A 68 25.16 2.57 10.47
N ARG A 69 24.36 2.03 11.40
CA ARG A 69 24.77 1.85 12.81
C ARG A 69 25.96 0.90 12.95
N LEU A 70 25.94 -0.25 12.27
CA LEU A 70 27.06 -1.21 12.27
C LEU A 70 28.34 -0.60 11.70
N THR A 71 28.21 0.25 10.67
CA THR A 71 29.35 0.95 10.07
C THR A 71 29.92 1.98 11.05
N ALA A 72 29.07 2.83 11.63
CA ALA A 72 29.46 3.80 12.66
C ALA A 72 30.16 3.12 13.86
N GLN A 73 29.63 2.00 14.34
CA GLN A 73 30.21 1.23 15.44
C GLN A 73 31.61 0.72 15.09
N LYS A 74 31.81 0.16 13.89
CA LYS A 74 33.12 -0.29 13.42
C LYS A 74 34.11 0.86 13.23
N MET A 75 33.64 2.03 12.78
CA MET A 75 34.47 3.24 12.66
C MET A 75 34.94 3.72 14.04
N LYS A 76 34.03 3.76 15.02
CA LYS A 76 34.34 4.10 16.42
C LYS A 76 35.35 3.13 17.02
N GLN A 77 35.17 1.82 16.82
CA GLN A 77 36.13 0.80 17.28
C GLN A 77 37.52 0.95 16.65
N LYS A 78 37.62 1.52 15.45
CA LYS A 78 38.88 1.84 14.78
C LYS A 78 39.51 3.16 15.25
N GLY A 79 38.86 3.88 16.18
CA GLY A 79 39.35 5.15 16.72
C GLY A 79 39.19 6.33 15.76
N ILE A 80 38.23 6.25 14.83
CA ILE A 80 37.87 7.41 13.99
C ILE A 80 37.16 8.45 14.86
N ASP A 81 37.46 9.73 14.61
CA ASP A 81 36.89 10.86 15.33
C ASP A 81 35.36 10.91 15.21
N LEU A 82 34.67 11.24 16.30
CA LEU A 82 33.21 11.22 16.37
C LEU A 82 32.57 12.19 15.36
N ALA A 83 33.16 13.36 15.13
CA ALA A 83 32.63 14.33 14.19
C ALA A 83 32.71 13.80 12.74
N VAL A 84 33.80 13.07 12.41
CA VAL A 84 33.96 12.43 11.10
C VAL A 84 32.95 11.29 10.91
N ILE A 85 32.69 10.49 11.95
CA ILE A 85 31.67 9.44 11.89
C ILE A 85 30.29 10.07 11.70
N ALA A 86 29.96 11.14 12.43
CA ALA A 86 28.70 11.87 12.30
C ALA A 86 28.50 12.40 10.88
N GLU A 87 29.52 13.02 10.30
CA GLU A 87 29.49 13.52 8.91
C GLU A 87 29.25 12.40 7.90
N CYS A 88 29.90 11.25 8.08
CA CYS A 88 29.82 10.13 7.13
C CYS A 88 28.52 9.30 7.25
N THR A 89 27.93 9.24 8.44
CA THR A 89 26.80 8.34 8.73
C THR A 89 25.48 9.06 8.91
N GLY A 90 25.51 10.38 9.10
CA GLY A 90 24.33 11.20 9.38
C GLY A 90 23.76 11.00 10.79
N LEU A 91 24.42 10.21 11.64
CA LEU A 91 24.09 10.05 13.05
C LEU A 91 24.64 11.24 13.85
N SER A 92 23.95 11.60 14.93
CA SER A 92 24.48 12.56 15.89
C SER A 92 25.63 11.97 16.69
N GLU A 93 26.54 12.82 17.19
CA GLU A 93 27.63 12.38 18.07
C GLU A 93 27.09 11.66 19.32
N GLN A 94 25.95 12.10 19.87
CA GLN A 94 25.29 11.43 21.00
C GLN A 94 24.86 10.00 20.65
N GLU A 95 24.25 9.80 19.47
CA GLU A 95 23.90 8.45 19.01
C GLU A 95 25.15 7.59 18.87
N ILE A 96 26.23 8.13 18.30
CA ILE A 96 27.50 7.40 18.11
C ILE A 96 28.19 7.09 19.44
N GLU A 97 28.13 7.97 20.44
CA GLU A 97 28.65 7.72 21.79
C GLU A 97 27.98 6.50 22.44
N THR A 98 26.70 6.28 22.15
CA THR A 98 25.91 5.15 22.69
C THR A 98 26.01 3.84 21.88
N LEU A 99 26.68 3.83 20.71
CA LEU A 99 26.96 2.63 19.90
C LEU A 99 28.10 1.76 20.45
#